data_AF-A0A929XW60-F1
#
_entry.id   AF-A0A929XW60-F1
#
_cell.length_a   1.000
_cell.length_b   1.000
_cell.length_c   1.000
_cell.angle_alpha   90.00
_cell.angle_beta   90.00
_cell.angle_gamma   90.00
#
_symmetry.space_group_name_H-M   'P 1'
#
loop_
_entity.id
_entity.type
_entity.pdbx_description
1 polymer ?
#
loop_
_entity_poly.entity_id
_entity_poly.type
_entity_poly.pdbx_seq_one_letter_code
_entity_poly.pdbx_strand_id
1 'polypeptide(L)'
;DIREAFVGLGYQPNHIHIISKEESFIYFVLSLKKDIWNNRVGMFDLSDVSLTYYEMLANRNARKLFVSAESENMDEAFNLQILSNPSGAKLADKILTSVAEKVMDKKQFSAIFLTGQVFSEHDWAENFISFLCSRGRVYLDTNIFAKGAAFKGVDLANENSIYNIVATCEGRLKSDIYIDVVSGGKEAKIYLGKAGDFWNEPTTELLLVPDNSEIIDINVVSVDGKDKKNIPILLDFLPKRPIKTRRIFLKSSFLNNKIMNLEIADAGFGDMYPATDAKRNIEVSIWD
;
A
#
# COMPACT_ATOMS: atom_id res chain seq x y z
N ASP A 1 2.40 19.06 10.13
CA ASP A 1 2.66 17.67 9.67
C ASP A 1 3.28 16.85 10.80
N ILE A 2 3.02 15.54 10.89
CA ILE A 2 3.66 14.63 11.89
C ILE A 2 5.18 14.70 11.77
N ARG A 3 5.71 14.74 10.54
CA ARG A 3 7.16 14.79 10.32
C ARG A 3 7.79 16.05 10.90
N GLU A 4 7.17 17.21 10.67
CA GLU A 4 7.60 18.49 11.23
C GLU A 4 7.62 18.48 12.76
N ALA A 5 6.63 17.84 13.38
CA ALA A 5 6.57 17.71 14.84
C ALA A 5 7.79 16.93 15.39
N PHE A 6 8.17 15.82 14.76
CA PHE A 6 9.36 15.06 15.15
C PHE A 6 10.66 15.84 14.90
N VAL A 7 10.76 16.57 13.79
CA VAL A 7 11.91 17.46 13.55
C VAL A 7 12.01 18.53 14.64
N GLY A 8 10.89 19.13 15.05
CA GLY A 8 10.82 20.09 16.15
C GLY A 8 11.24 19.52 17.51
N LEU A 9 11.09 18.21 17.71
CA LEU A 9 11.59 17.48 18.89
C LEU A 9 13.09 17.13 18.81
N GLY A 10 13.78 17.49 17.72
CA GLY A 10 15.21 17.27 17.54
C GLY A 10 15.60 15.99 16.80
N TYR A 11 14.64 15.25 16.24
CA TYR A 11 14.94 14.08 15.42
C TYR A 11 15.41 14.49 14.02
N GLN A 12 16.42 13.79 13.51
CA GLN A 12 16.95 14.06 12.17
C GLN A 12 15.95 13.59 11.09
N PRO A 13 15.70 14.38 10.03
CA PRO A 13 14.70 14.05 9.00
C PRO A 13 14.89 12.68 8.31
N ASN A 14 16.13 12.20 8.22
CA ASN A 14 16.49 10.91 7.64
C ASN A 14 16.32 9.73 8.60
N HIS A 15 16.08 9.97 9.89
CA HIS A 15 15.76 8.95 10.89
C HIS A 15 14.25 8.86 11.17
N ILE A 16 13.44 9.70 10.53
CA ILE A 16 11.99 9.71 10.68
C ILE A 16 11.38 8.94 9.52
N HIS A 17 10.77 7.80 9.83
CA HIS A 17 10.01 6.98 8.89
C HIS A 17 8.56 6.92 9.35
N ILE A 18 7.65 7.27 8.45
CA ILE A 18 6.20 7.21 8.69
C ILE A 18 5.67 6.01 7.92
N ILE A 19 4.96 5.12 8.62
CA ILE A 19 4.32 3.94 8.04
C ILE A 19 2.84 3.93 8.41
N SER A 20 2.03 3.27 7.60
CA SER A 20 0.61 3.08 7.88
C SER A 20 0.38 2.10 9.03
N LYS A 21 -0.82 2.10 9.60
CA LYS A 21 -1.23 1.13 10.63
C LYS A 21 -1.18 -0.30 10.08
N GLU A 22 -1.52 -0.47 8.81
CA GLU A 22 -1.46 -1.71 8.04
C GLU A 22 -0.03 -2.22 7.93
N GLU A 23 0.93 -1.35 7.56
CA GLU A 23 2.33 -1.77 7.49
C GLU A 23 2.85 -2.16 8.88
N SER A 24 2.48 -1.39 9.92
CA SER A 24 2.81 -1.78 11.29
C SER A 24 2.22 -3.14 11.67
N PHE A 25 0.95 -3.39 11.33
CA PHE A 25 0.29 -4.67 11.56
C PHE A 25 1.02 -5.83 10.85
N ILE A 26 1.48 -5.63 9.61
CA ILE A 26 2.31 -6.59 8.88
C ILE A 26 3.56 -6.95 9.70
N TYR A 27 4.34 -5.96 10.13
CA TYR A 27 5.59 -6.19 10.85
C TYR A 27 5.37 -6.84 12.22
N PHE A 28 4.30 -6.48 12.92
CA PHE A 28 3.91 -7.16 14.15
C PHE A 28 3.62 -8.65 13.91
N VAL A 29 2.75 -8.98 12.95
CA VAL A 29 2.36 -10.37 12.68
C VAL A 29 3.55 -11.20 12.20
N LEU A 30 4.41 -10.64 11.34
CA LEU A 30 5.60 -11.35 10.84
C LEU A 30 6.65 -11.61 11.92
N SER A 31 6.68 -10.81 12.99
CA SER A 31 7.55 -11.05 14.16
C SER A 31 7.15 -12.30 14.95
N LEU A 32 5.92 -12.78 14.78
CA LEU A 32 5.38 -13.95 15.45
C LEU A 32 5.74 -15.24 14.70
N LYS A 33 5.48 -16.37 15.37
CA LYS A 33 5.72 -17.70 14.80
C LYS A 33 4.94 -17.89 13.50
N LYS A 34 5.55 -18.64 12.56
CA LYS A 34 5.01 -18.84 11.21
C LYS A 34 3.60 -19.42 11.17
N ASP A 35 3.19 -20.18 12.20
CA ASP A 35 1.85 -20.76 12.29
C ASP A 35 0.74 -19.72 12.45
N ILE A 36 1.06 -18.53 12.99
CA ILE A 36 0.14 -17.40 13.13
C ILE A 36 -0.30 -16.87 11.76
N TRP A 37 0.62 -16.81 10.79
CA TRP A 37 0.39 -16.20 9.47
C TRP A 37 0.50 -17.23 8.34
N ASN A 38 0.04 -18.47 8.59
CA ASN A 38 -0.07 -19.51 7.57
C ASN A 38 -1.28 -19.31 6.64
N ASN A 39 -2.27 -18.50 7.03
CA ASN A 39 -3.41 -18.10 6.22
C ASN A 39 -3.72 -16.62 6.48
N ARG A 40 -4.94 -16.15 6.21
CA ARG A 40 -5.38 -14.79 6.54
C ARG A 40 -5.27 -14.53 8.04
N VAL A 41 -4.84 -13.32 8.37
CA VAL A 41 -4.79 -12.81 9.73
C VAL A 41 -5.71 -11.60 9.81
N GLY A 42 -6.74 -11.68 10.64
CA GLY A 42 -7.67 -10.57 10.88
C GLY A 42 -7.29 -9.78 12.12
N MET A 43 -7.67 -8.52 12.20
CA MET A 43 -7.57 -7.73 13.43
C MET A 43 -8.75 -6.77 13.57
N PHE A 44 -9.36 -6.73 14.74
CA PHE A 44 -10.35 -5.73 15.10
C PHE A 44 -9.70 -4.68 16.01
N ASP A 45 -9.65 -3.44 15.54
CA ASP A 45 -9.20 -2.25 16.29
C ASP A 45 -10.43 -1.47 16.74
N LEU A 46 -10.72 -1.50 18.04
CA LEU A 46 -11.85 -0.78 18.63
C LEU A 46 -11.35 0.31 19.58
N SER A 47 -11.75 1.54 19.29
CA SER A 47 -11.47 2.73 20.11
C SER A 47 -12.77 3.47 20.43
N ASP A 48 -12.67 4.56 21.21
CA ASP A 48 -13.80 5.43 21.51
C ASP A 48 -14.45 6.07 20.27
N VAL A 49 -13.73 6.15 19.16
CA VAL A 49 -14.11 6.92 17.97
C VAL A 49 -14.22 6.07 16.70
N SER A 50 -13.74 4.82 16.71
CA SER A 50 -13.72 3.99 15.51
C SER A 50 -13.74 2.50 15.81
N LEU A 51 -14.38 1.76 14.90
CA LEU A 51 -14.22 0.33 14.74
C LEU A 51 -13.59 0.10 13.36
N THR A 52 -12.36 -0.40 13.34
CA THR A 52 -11.63 -0.66 12.09
C THR A 52 -11.25 -2.12 12.03
N TYR A 53 -11.58 -2.78 10.93
CA TYR A 53 -11.14 -4.15 10.66
C TYR A 53 -9.92 -4.11 9.73
N TYR A 54 -8.91 -4.90 10.05
CA TYR A 54 -7.72 -5.10 9.22
C TYR A 54 -7.63 -6.56 8.78
N GLU A 55 -7.18 -6.79 7.56
CA GLU A 55 -6.93 -8.13 7.04
C GLU A 55 -5.55 -8.18 6.38
N MET A 56 -4.74 -9.15 6.79
CA MET A 56 -3.41 -9.40 6.25
C MET A 56 -3.35 -10.77 5.56
N LEU A 57 -2.66 -10.83 4.43
CA LEU A 57 -2.38 -12.06 3.70
C LEU A 57 -0.90 -12.11 3.29
N ALA A 58 -0.24 -13.23 3.58
CA ALA A 58 1.13 -13.49 3.16
C ALA A 58 1.15 -14.52 2.01
N ASN A 59 1.58 -14.11 0.81
CA ASN A 59 1.71 -14.97 -0.36
C ASN A 59 3.16 -15.43 -0.54
N ARG A 60 3.35 -16.75 -0.48
CA ARG A 60 4.65 -17.43 -0.42
C ARG A 60 5.13 -17.97 -1.77
N ASN A 61 4.38 -17.74 -2.86
CA ASN A 61 4.62 -18.39 -4.15
C ASN A 61 5.73 -17.73 -4.99
N ALA A 62 6.53 -16.83 -4.42
CA ALA A 62 7.57 -16.09 -5.14
C ALA A 62 8.93 -16.16 -4.43
N ARG A 63 10.00 -15.78 -5.14
CA ARG A 63 11.35 -15.63 -4.57
C ARG A 63 11.41 -14.64 -3.40
N LYS A 64 10.42 -13.75 -3.29
CA LYS A 64 10.21 -12.82 -2.16
C LYS A 64 8.86 -13.10 -1.51
N LEU A 65 8.73 -12.82 -0.22
CA LEU A 65 7.47 -12.92 0.50
C LEU A 65 6.63 -11.67 0.21
N PHE A 66 5.51 -11.85 -0.50
CA PHE A 66 4.56 -10.77 -0.72
C PHE A 66 3.57 -10.72 0.43
N VAL A 67 3.35 -9.53 0.99
CA VAL A 67 2.43 -9.37 2.12
C VAL A 67 1.51 -8.20 1.85
N SER A 68 0.21 -8.46 1.77
CA SER A 68 -0.80 -7.42 1.65
C SER A 68 -1.49 -7.20 2.98
N ALA A 69 -1.80 -5.94 3.29
CA ALA A 69 -2.71 -5.61 4.39
C ALA A 69 -3.66 -4.50 3.95
N GLU A 70 -4.93 -4.67 4.28
CA GLU A 70 -6.00 -3.71 3.98
C GLU A 70 -6.80 -3.44 5.25
N SER A 71 -7.38 -2.25 5.35
CA SER A 71 -8.26 -1.86 6.43
C SER A 71 -9.57 -1.32 5.90
N GLU A 72 -10.62 -1.46 6.71
CA GLU A 72 -11.95 -0.93 6.45
C GLU A 72 -12.49 -0.34 7.75
N ASN A 73 -12.93 0.92 7.72
CA ASN A 73 -13.65 1.54 8.83
C ASN A 73 -15.11 1.10 8.77
N MET A 74 -15.61 0.55 9.87
CA MET A 74 -16.96 0.04 9.95
C MET A 74 -17.93 1.18 10.27
N ASP A 75 -18.99 1.31 9.46
CA ASP A 75 -20.06 2.29 9.69
C ASP A 75 -20.82 1.98 10.99
N GLU A 76 -20.79 0.73 11.43
CA GLU A 76 -21.41 0.24 12.65
C GLU A 76 -20.63 0.59 13.94
N ALA A 77 -19.65 1.51 13.86
CA ALA A 77 -18.93 2.00 15.04
C ALA A 77 -19.89 2.57 16.11
N PHE A 78 -19.55 2.36 17.38
CA PHE A 78 -20.37 2.79 18.51
C PHE A 78 -19.50 3.46 19.59
N ASN A 79 -20.12 4.34 20.38
CA ASN A 79 -19.45 4.99 21.49
C ASN A 79 -19.29 4.02 22.66
N LEU A 80 -18.07 3.87 23.20
CA LEU A 80 -17.79 2.91 24.27
C LEU A 80 -18.51 3.21 25.59
N GLN A 81 -19.04 4.42 25.79
CA GLN A 81 -19.85 4.76 26.98
C GLN A 81 -21.07 3.86 27.14
N ILE A 82 -21.61 3.27 26.06
CA ILE A 82 -22.76 2.35 26.13
C ILE A 82 -22.45 1.09 26.93
N LEU A 83 -21.16 0.71 27.06
CA LEU A 83 -20.73 -0.44 27.84
C LEU A 83 -20.97 -0.27 29.34
N SER A 84 -21.15 0.97 29.81
CA SER A 84 -21.43 1.28 31.22
C SER A 84 -22.80 0.76 31.68
N ASN A 85 -23.67 0.33 30.77
CA ASN A 85 -24.97 -0.25 31.11
C ASN A 85 -25.16 -1.63 30.44
N PRO A 86 -25.87 -2.59 31.09
CA PRO A 86 -25.98 -3.95 30.58
C PRO A 86 -26.66 -4.08 29.20
N SER A 87 -27.62 -3.22 28.89
CA SER A 87 -28.32 -3.26 27.60
C SER A 87 -27.43 -2.77 26.45
N GLY A 88 -26.62 -1.74 26.70
CA GLY A 88 -25.64 -1.20 25.77
C GLY A 88 -24.49 -2.16 25.53
N ALA A 89 -24.00 -2.85 26.58
CA ALA A 89 -23.05 -3.94 26.45
C ALA A 89 -23.55 -5.06 25.51
N LYS A 90 -24.80 -5.52 25.69
CA LYS A 90 -25.42 -6.52 24.80
C LYS A 90 -25.59 -6.01 23.36
N LEU A 91 -25.89 -4.73 23.18
CA LEU A 91 -25.98 -4.13 21.85
C LEU A 91 -24.61 -4.07 21.17
N ALA A 92 -23.57 -3.65 21.90
CA ALA A 92 -22.20 -3.60 21.42
C ALA A 92 -21.70 -4.99 20.98
N ASP A 93 -21.95 -6.01 21.79
CA ASP A 93 -21.62 -7.41 21.45
C ASP A 93 -22.32 -7.86 20.16
N LYS A 94 -23.61 -7.56 20.03
CA LYS A 94 -24.38 -7.87 18.82
C LYS A 94 -23.84 -7.15 17.58
N ILE A 95 -23.48 -5.87 17.72
CA ILE A 95 -22.89 -5.08 16.63
C ILE A 95 -21.56 -5.71 16.20
N LEU A 96 -20.64 -5.96 17.14
CA LEU A 96 -19.36 -6.57 16.82
C LEU A 96 -19.52 -7.96 16.19
N THR A 97 -20.43 -8.77 16.71
CA THR A 97 -20.74 -10.09 16.14
C THR A 97 -21.21 -9.98 14.69
N SER A 98 -22.14 -9.07 14.40
CA SER A 98 -22.64 -8.83 13.03
C SER A 98 -21.54 -8.35 12.09
N VAL A 99 -20.66 -7.46 12.56
CA VAL A 99 -19.50 -6.99 11.79
C VAL A 99 -18.55 -8.15 11.50
N ALA A 100 -18.23 -8.96 12.51
CA ALA A 100 -17.36 -10.13 12.36
C ALA A 100 -17.92 -11.12 11.34
N GLU A 101 -19.20 -11.45 11.44
CA GLU A 101 -19.89 -12.34 10.51
C GLU A 101 -19.79 -11.84 9.07
N LYS A 102 -19.98 -10.53 8.85
CA LYS A 102 -19.87 -9.89 7.53
C LYS A 102 -18.45 -9.95 6.98
N VAL A 103 -17.44 -9.46 7.71
CA VAL A 103 -16.08 -9.32 7.18
C VAL A 103 -15.35 -10.66 7.06
N MET A 104 -15.76 -11.66 7.84
CA MET A 104 -15.15 -12.99 7.88
C MET A 104 -15.92 -14.05 7.08
N ASP A 105 -17.03 -13.70 6.43
CA ASP A 105 -17.84 -14.67 5.69
C ASP A 105 -17.01 -15.41 4.62
N LYS A 106 -17.13 -16.73 4.58
CA LYS A 106 -16.44 -17.65 3.63
C LYS A 106 -14.90 -17.52 3.59
N LYS A 107 -14.28 -16.85 4.56
CA LYS A 107 -12.83 -16.72 4.68
C LYS A 107 -12.29 -17.65 5.77
N GLN A 108 -11.06 -18.13 5.59
CA GLN A 108 -10.35 -18.95 6.56
C GLN A 108 -9.23 -18.14 7.20
N PHE A 109 -9.14 -18.17 8.53
CA PHE A 109 -8.18 -17.40 9.30
C PHE A 109 -7.25 -18.32 10.09
N SER A 110 -5.95 -18.01 10.10
CA SER A 110 -5.01 -18.69 11.00
C SER A 110 -4.93 -18.02 12.37
N ALA A 111 -5.15 -16.70 12.43
CA ALA A 111 -5.19 -15.92 13.65
C ALA A 111 -6.10 -14.70 13.51
N ILE A 112 -6.66 -14.26 14.63
CA ILE A 112 -7.50 -13.08 14.74
C ILE A 112 -6.98 -12.29 15.94
N PHE A 113 -6.69 -11.01 15.75
CA PHE A 113 -6.22 -10.11 16.80
C PHE A 113 -7.33 -9.16 17.25
N LEU A 114 -7.34 -8.87 18.54
CA LEU A 114 -8.13 -7.81 19.13
C LEU A 114 -7.16 -6.75 19.67
N THR A 115 -7.36 -5.51 19.28
CA THR A 115 -6.62 -4.35 19.81
C THR A 115 -7.60 -3.24 20.19
N GLY A 116 -7.25 -2.48 21.22
CA GLY A 116 -8.15 -1.54 21.87
C GLY A 116 -8.28 -1.82 23.36
N GLN A 117 -8.25 -0.77 24.18
CA GLN A 117 -8.28 -0.90 25.64
C GLN A 117 -9.53 -1.61 26.14
N VAL A 118 -10.65 -1.45 25.44
CA VAL A 118 -11.94 -2.05 25.74
C VAL A 118 -11.96 -3.58 25.75
N PHE A 119 -11.04 -4.22 25.02
CA PHE A 119 -10.93 -5.67 25.01
C PHE A 119 -10.11 -6.22 26.19
N SER A 120 -9.51 -5.36 27.02
CA SER A 120 -8.86 -5.78 28.27
C SER A 120 -9.89 -6.37 29.26
N GLU A 121 -11.09 -5.80 29.28
CA GLU A 121 -12.25 -6.29 30.03
C GLU A 121 -13.31 -6.74 29.03
N HIS A 122 -13.25 -7.99 28.59
CA HIS A 122 -13.99 -8.45 27.40
C HIS A 122 -15.23 -9.30 27.70
N ASP A 123 -15.62 -9.45 28.97
CA ASP A 123 -16.78 -10.25 29.39
C ASP A 123 -18.10 -9.74 28.79
N TRP A 124 -18.16 -8.49 28.34
CA TRP A 124 -19.32 -7.91 27.68
C TRP A 124 -19.52 -8.42 26.25
N ALA A 125 -18.49 -8.98 25.61
CA ALA A 125 -18.46 -9.36 24.19
C ALA A 125 -18.46 -10.89 23.98
N GLU A 126 -19.26 -11.61 24.78
CA GLU A 126 -19.26 -13.08 24.81
C GLU A 126 -19.60 -13.69 23.44
N ASN A 127 -20.63 -13.20 22.75
CA ASN A 127 -21.04 -13.77 21.46
C ASN A 127 -19.99 -13.50 20.38
N PHE A 128 -19.46 -12.27 20.35
CA PHE A 128 -18.42 -11.88 19.41
C PHE A 128 -17.17 -12.75 19.56
N ILE A 129 -16.66 -12.92 20.79
CA ILE A 129 -15.44 -13.71 21.04
C ILE A 129 -15.69 -15.19 20.75
N SER A 130 -16.85 -15.72 21.15
CA SER A 130 -17.25 -17.10 20.84
C SER A 130 -17.27 -17.34 19.32
N PHE A 131 -17.84 -16.41 18.57
CA PHE A 131 -17.82 -16.45 17.11
C PHE A 131 -16.39 -16.42 16.56
N LEU A 132 -15.53 -15.51 17.01
CA LEU A 132 -14.14 -15.44 16.55
C LEU A 132 -13.36 -16.72 16.83
N CYS A 133 -13.52 -17.31 18.02
CA CYS A 133 -12.91 -18.57 18.40
C CYS A 133 -13.37 -19.75 17.53
N SER A 134 -14.58 -19.69 16.96
CA SER A 134 -15.05 -20.66 15.97
C SER A 134 -14.37 -20.52 14.60
N ARG A 135 -13.75 -19.38 14.32
CA ARG A 135 -13.12 -19.03 13.02
C ARG A 135 -11.60 -19.12 13.03
N GLY A 136 -10.95 -19.04 14.19
CA GLY A 136 -9.49 -19.11 14.31
C GLY A 136 -9.01 -18.89 15.73
N ARG A 137 -7.68 -18.86 15.92
CA ARG A 137 -7.08 -18.54 17.22
C ARG A 137 -7.18 -17.04 17.47
N VAL A 138 -7.76 -16.66 18.61
CA VAL A 138 -7.94 -15.24 19.00
C VAL A 138 -6.83 -14.81 19.95
N TYR A 139 -6.26 -13.63 19.71
CA TYR A 139 -5.20 -13.03 20.52
C TYR A 139 -5.57 -11.59 20.88
N LEU A 140 -5.21 -11.17 22.09
CA LEU A 140 -5.41 -9.81 22.58
C LEU A 140 -4.06 -9.12 22.76
N ASP A 141 -3.87 -7.95 22.16
CA ASP A 141 -2.70 -7.10 22.39
C ASP A 141 -3.06 -5.64 22.13
N THR A 142 -2.88 -4.77 23.12
CA THR A 142 -3.24 -3.35 23.03
C THR A 142 -2.17 -2.48 22.37
N ASN A 143 -1.01 -3.05 22.00
CA ASN A 143 0.14 -2.31 21.51
C ASN A 143 0.62 -2.78 20.13
N ILE A 144 -0.24 -3.43 19.34
CA ILE A 144 0.11 -4.01 18.04
C ILE A 144 0.81 -2.99 17.13
N PHE A 145 0.23 -1.80 16.96
CA PHE A 145 0.78 -0.78 16.07
C PHE A 145 2.12 -0.19 16.57
N ALA A 146 2.31 -0.07 17.88
CA ALA A 146 3.58 0.41 18.43
C ALA A 146 4.68 -0.64 18.27
N LYS A 147 4.37 -1.91 18.56
CA LYS A 147 5.29 -3.05 18.39
C LYS A 147 5.68 -3.24 16.92
N GLY A 148 4.70 -3.18 16.01
CA GLY A 148 4.93 -3.30 14.58
C GLY A 148 5.85 -2.21 14.03
N ALA A 149 5.63 -0.95 14.43
CA ALA A 149 6.50 0.16 14.06
C ALA A 149 7.94 -0.02 14.62
N ALA A 150 8.07 -0.53 15.84
CA ALA A 150 9.38 -0.85 16.41
C ALA A 150 10.08 -1.97 15.63
N PHE A 151 9.36 -3.04 15.24
CA PHE A 151 9.93 -4.11 14.41
C PHE A 151 10.35 -3.63 13.02
N LYS A 152 9.59 -2.71 12.40
CA LYS A 152 10.01 -2.03 11.17
C LYS A 152 11.28 -1.23 11.39
N GLY A 153 11.37 -0.48 12.49
CA GLY A 153 12.56 0.29 12.84
C GLY A 153 13.80 -0.60 12.98
N VAL A 154 13.65 -1.78 13.60
CA VAL A 154 14.73 -2.79 13.67
C VAL A 154 15.09 -3.26 12.26
N ASP A 155 14.12 -3.64 11.41
CA ASP A 155 14.38 -4.08 10.03
C ASP A 155 15.13 -3.01 9.20
N LEU A 156 14.78 -1.73 9.36
CA LEU A 156 15.45 -0.60 8.69
C LEU A 156 16.89 -0.37 9.17
N ALA A 157 17.18 -0.68 10.44
CA ALA A 157 18.52 -0.52 11.02
C ALA A 157 19.48 -1.65 10.64
N ASN A 158 18.99 -2.73 10.01
CA ASN A 158 19.82 -3.85 9.57
C ASN A 158 20.33 -3.63 8.14
N GLU A 159 21.57 -4.02 7.87
CA GLU A 159 22.17 -3.92 6.52
C GLU A 159 21.39 -4.72 5.47
N ASN A 160 20.84 -5.86 5.88
CA ASN A 160 19.94 -6.68 5.08
C ASN A 160 18.59 -6.76 5.79
N SER A 161 17.49 -6.66 5.03
CA SER A 161 16.16 -6.81 5.60
C SER A 161 16.00 -8.18 6.27
N ILE A 162 15.57 -8.17 7.53
CA ILE A 162 15.29 -9.36 8.34
C ILE A 162 14.13 -10.14 7.72
N TYR A 163 13.09 -9.42 7.30
CA TYR A 163 11.86 -10.02 6.81
C TYR A 163 11.88 -10.26 5.30
N ASN A 164 12.66 -9.47 4.53
CA ASN A 164 12.81 -9.56 3.08
C ASN A 164 11.46 -9.69 2.34
N ILE A 165 10.55 -8.78 2.66
CA ILE A 165 9.18 -8.75 2.13
C ILE A 165 8.99 -7.68 1.07
N VAL A 166 7.90 -7.81 0.32
CA VAL A 166 7.29 -6.72 -0.45
C VAL A 166 5.89 -6.48 0.14
N ALA A 167 5.72 -5.34 0.80
CA ALA A 167 4.48 -4.99 1.50
C ALA A 167 3.56 -4.16 0.60
N THR A 168 2.31 -4.58 0.41
CA THR A 168 1.27 -3.84 -0.34
C THR A 168 0.13 -3.45 0.60
N CYS A 169 0.18 -2.22 1.10
CA CYS A 169 -0.76 -1.69 2.08
C CYS A 169 -1.01 -0.18 1.83
N GLU A 170 -1.74 0.49 2.72
CA GLU A 170 -1.93 1.94 2.62
C GLU A 170 -0.57 2.66 2.54
N GLY A 171 -0.44 3.61 1.60
CA GLY A 171 0.80 4.33 1.34
C GLY A 171 1.78 3.62 0.38
N ARG A 172 1.56 2.35 0.06
CA ARG A 172 2.44 1.57 -0.82
C ARG A 172 1.81 1.33 -2.20
N LEU A 173 2.62 1.26 -3.25
CA LEU A 173 2.20 0.81 -4.57
C LEU A 173 1.85 -0.69 -4.54
N LYS A 174 0.74 -1.06 -5.19
CA LYS A 174 0.29 -2.46 -5.31
C LYS A 174 0.80 -3.18 -6.57
N SER A 175 1.54 -2.47 -7.41
CA SER A 175 1.96 -2.93 -8.74
C SER A 175 3.31 -2.43 -9.17
N ASP A 176 3.92 -3.19 -10.06
CA ASP A 176 5.04 -2.73 -10.86
C ASP A 176 4.51 -1.93 -12.05
N ILE A 177 5.03 -0.71 -12.22
CA ILE A 177 4.73 0.18 -13.34
C ILE A 177 6.03 0.44 -14.09
N TYR A 178 6.08 0.14 -15.38
CA TYR A 178 7.29 0.31 -16.18
C TYR A 178 6.99 0.62 -17.65
N ILE A 179 8.00 1.17 -18.32
CA ILE A 179 8.05 1.32 -19.78
C ILE A 179 9.14 0.43 -20.35
N ASP A 180 8.90 -0.11 -21.54
CA ASP A 180 9.93 -0.82 -22.31
C ASP A 180 10.73 0.20 -23.13
N VAL A 181 12.04 0.13 -23.05
CA VAL A 181 12.96 1.04 -23.75
C VAL A 181 14.08 0.26 -24.44
N VAL A 182 14.69 0.87 -25.44
CA VAL A 182 15.94 0.37 -26.04
C VAL A 182 17.08 1.29 -25.63
N SER A 183 18.06 0.76 -24.91
CA SER A 183 19.26 1.48 -24.49
C SER A 183 20.51 0.73 -24.96
N GLY A 184 21.39 1.42 -25.70
CA GLY A 184 22.59 0.79 -26.26
C GLY A 184 22.29 -0.42 -27.18
N GLY A 185 21.14 -0.42 -27.86
CA GLY A 185 20.68 -1.52 -28.72
C GLY A 185 20.12 -2.73 -27.97
N LYS A 186 19.93 -2.65 -26.65
CA LYS A 186 19.32 -3.71 -25.84
C LYS A 186 17.98 -3.27 -25.29
N GLU A 187 16.99 -4.15 -25.37
CA GLU A 187 15.71 -3.98 -24.71
C GLU A 187 15.90 -4.02 -23.18
N ALA A 188 15.28 -3.07 -22.50
CA ALA A 188 15.32 -2.93 -21.05
C ALA A 188 13.99 -2.38 -20.53
N LYS A 189 13.69 -2.67 -19.26
CA LYS A 189 12.57 -2.08 -18.54
C LYS A 189 13.04 -0.94 -17.67
N ILE A 190 12.40 0.21 -17.80
CA ILE A 190 12.55 1.29 -16.83
C ILE A 190 11.29 1.30 -15.96
N TYR A 191 11.47 0.98 -14.67
CA TYR A 191 10.41 1.03 -13.68
C TYR A 191 10.15 2.47 -13.26
N LEU A 192 8.91 2.91 -13.44
CA LEU A 192 8.41 4.20 -12.96
C LEU A 192 8.00 4.12 -11.48
N GLY A 193 7.65 2.91 -11.02
CA GLY A 193 7.42 2.56 -9.62
C GLY A 193 7.30 1.03 -9.48
N LYS A 194 7.66 0.48 -8.32
CA LYS A 194 7.55 -0.95 -8.04
C LYS A 194 6.54 -1.25 -6.95
N ALA A 195 5.98 -2.46 -6.98
CA ALA A 195 5.14 -2.93 -5.90
C ALA A 195 5.92 -2.86 -4.57
N GLY A 196 5.31 -2.24 -3.57
CA GLY A 196 5.89 -2.00 -2.26
C GLY A 196 6.73 -0.72 -2.13
N ASP A 197 6.92 0.08 -3.17
CA ASP A 197 7.47 1.43 -3.00
C ASP A 197 6.43 2.33 -2.31
N PHE A 198 6.86 3.30 -1.50
CA PHE A 198 5.96 4.36 -1.04
C PHE A 198 5.56 5.21 -2.23
N TRP A 199 4.27 5.40 -2.51
CA TRP A 199 3.86 6.02 -3.78
C TRP A 199 4.42 7.44 -3.99
N ASN A 200 4.68 8.18 -2.90
CA ASN A 200 5.17 9.55 -2.96
C ASN A 200 6.71 9.66 -3.14
N GLU A 201 7.44 8.56 -3.12
CA GLU A 201 8.91 8.57 -3.30
C GLU A 201 9.34 8.43 -4.77
N PRO A 202 8.80 7.51 -5.58
CA PRO A 202 9.17 7.37 -6.97
C PRO A 202 8.89 8.65 -7.77
N THR A 203 9.97 9.30 -8.19
CA THR A 203 9.94 10.29 -9.25
C THR A 203 10.99 9.90 -10.28
N THR A 204 10.55 9.62 -11.50
CA THR A 204 11.45 9.24 -12.60
C THR A 204 11.42 10.31 -13.67
N GLU A 205 12.58 10.84 -14.03
CA GLU A 205 12.75 11.82 -15.10
C GLU A 205 13.62 11.21 -16.20
N LEU A 206 13.11 11.16 -17.42
CA LEU A 206 13.74 10.51 -18.56
C LEU A 206 13.73 11.42 -19.78
N LEU A 207 14.80 11.36 -20.56
CA LEU A 207 14.82 11.84 -21.93
C LEU A 207 14.71 10.65 -22.87
N LEU A 208 13.67 10.62 -23.68
CA LEU A 208 13.36 9.50 -24.57
C LEU A 208 13.30 9.97 -26.02
N VAL A 209 13.54 9.05 -26.95
CA VAL A 209 13.30 9.23 -28.38
C VAL A 209 12.33 8.13 -28.80
N PRO A 210 11.10 8.43 -29.23
CA PRO A 210 10.08 7.40 -29.46
C PRO A 210 10.29 6.60 -30.76
N ASP A 211 11.41 6.78 -31.47
CA ASP A 211 11.85 6.05 -32.68
C ASP A 211 10.71 5.55 -33.59
N ASN A 212 9.99 6.48 -34.22
CA ASN A 212 8.84 6.24 -35.12
C ASN A 212 7.53 5.77 -34.44
N SER A 213 7.51 5.59 -33.13
CA SER A 213 6.28 5.41 -32.35
C SER A 213 5.60 6.75 -32.06
N GLU A 214 4.27 6.76 -32.14
CA GLU A 214 3.40 7.85 -31.68
C GLU A 214 2.73 7.55 -30.33
N ILE A 215 3.17 6.47 -29.67
CA ILE A 215 2.59 5.97 -28.42
C ILE A 215 3.73 5.65 -27.44
N ILE A 216 3.51 5.95 -26.17
CA ILE A 216 4.27 5.37 -25.05
C ILE A 216 3.35 4.40 -24.32
N ASP A 217 3.78 3.15 -24.22
CA ASP A 217 3.05 2.12 -23.53
C ASP A 217 3.48 2.04 -22.05
N ILE A 218 2.55 2.37 -21.16
CA ILE A 218 2.74 2.18 -19.72
C ILE A 218 2.26 0.78 -19.35
N ASN A 219 3.19 -0.08 -18.93
CA ASN A 219 2.87 -1.42 -18.48
C ASN A 219 2.66 -1.44 -16.96
N VAL A 220 1.54 -1.99 -16.53
CA VAL A 220 1.18 -2.19 -15.12
C VAL A 220 1.02 -3.68 -14.87
N VAL A 221 1.67 -4.20 -13.85
CA VAL A 221 1.63 -5.63 -13.48
C VAL A 221 1.29 -5.75 -12.00
N SER A 222 0.32 -6.59 -11.65
CA SER A 222 -0.03 -6.88 -10.25
C SER A 222 1.15 -7.46 -9.50
N VAL A 223 1.18 -7.30 -8.18
CA VAL A 223 2.25 -7.85 -7.34
C VAL A 223 2.43 -9.38 -7.50
N ASP A 224 1.36 -10.12 -7.82
CA ASP A 224 1.41 -11.56 -8.06
C ASP A 224 1.68 -11.95 -9.53
N GLY A 225 1.81 -10.95 -10.41
CA GLY A 225 2.14 -11.10 -11.82
C GLY A 225 1.02 -11.61 -12.72
N LYS A 226 -0.18 -11.86 -12.16
CA LYS A 226 -1.31 -12.43 -12.89
C LYS A 226 -2.04 -11.39 -13.73
N ASP A 227 -2.31 -10.23 -13.14
CA ASP A 227 -3.04 -9.17 -13.83
C ASP A 227 -2.02 -8.24 -14.49
N LYS A 228 -2.26 -7.99 -15.78
CA LYS A 228 -1.42 -7.12 -16.60
C LYS A 228 -2.33 -6.17 -17.35
N LYS A 229 -1.96 -4.89 -17.29
CA LYS A 229 -2.65 -3.81 -17.99
C LYS A 229 -1.60 -3.03 -18.77
N ASN A 230 -1.94 -2.68 -20.00
CA ASN A 230 -1.15 -1.80 -20.84
C ASN A 230 -1.98 -0.55 -21.11
N ILE A 231 -1.39 0.63 -20.89
CA ILE A 231 -2.07 1.92 -21.03
C ILE A 231 -1.31 2.74 -22.07
N PRO A 232 -1.86 2.88 -23.29
CA PRO A 232 -1.20 3.62 -24.36
C PRO A 232 -1.38 5.14 -24.17
N ILE A 233 -0.28 5.87 -24.23
CA ILE A 233 -0.25 7.34 -24.15
C ILE A 233 0.09 7.91 -25.52
N LEU A 234 -0.88 8.60 -26.15
CA LEU A 234 -0.72 9.22 -27.46
C LEU A 234 0.20 10.46 -27.39
N LEU A 235 1.13 10.54 -28.34
CA LEU A 235 2.09 11.63 -28.52
C LEU A 235 1.67 12.66 -29.59
N ASP A 236 0.37 12.68 -29.93
CA ASP A 236 -0.22 13.48 -31.00
C ASP A 236 -0.08 15.01 -30.83
N PHE A 237 0.14 15.48 -29.61
CA PHE A 237 0.34 16.89 -29.27
C PHE A 237 1.77 17.39 -29.56
N LEU A 238 2.72 16.49 -29.83
CA LEU A 238 4.10 16.85 -30.09
C LEU A 238 4.31 17.29 -31.55
N PRO A 239 5.30 18.17 -31.83
CA PRO A 239 5.60 18.58 -33.19
C PRO A 239 6.03 17.38 -34.05
N LYS A 240 5.52 17.34 -35.29
CA LYS A 240 5.94 16.35 -36.29
C LYS A 240 7.34 16.70 -36.80
N ARG A 241 8.29 15.77 -36.67
CA ARG A 241 9.68 15.90 -37.09
C ARG A 241 10.16 14.61 -37.75
N PRO A 242 11.28 14.63 -38.49
CA PRO A 242 11.92 13.40 -38.95
C PRO A 242 12.18 12.40 -37.82
N ILE A 243 12.31 11.12 -38.18
CA ILE A 243 12.58 10.05 -37.21
C ILE A 243 13.91 10.35 -36.49
N LYS A 244 13.97 10.04 -35.20
CA LYS A 244 15.13 10.26 -34.31
C LYS A 244 15.49 11.71 -34.02
N THR A 245 14.65 12.68 -34.40
CA THR A 245 14.85 14.11 -34.07
C THR A 245 13.76 14.68 -33.14
N ARG A 246 12.87 13.81 -32.66
CA ARG A 246 11.90 14.12 -31.61
C ARG A 246 12.37 13.50 -30.30
N ARG A 247 12.94 14.31 -29.42
CA ARG A 247 13.26 13.90 -28.05
C ARG A 247 12.25 14.50 -27.10
N ILE A 248 11.79 13.69 -26.16
CA ILE A 248 10.77 14.05 -25.20
C ILE A 248 11.36 13.99 -23.80
N PHE A 249 10.91 14.89 -22.94
CA PHE A 249 11.07 14.77 -21.50
C PHE A 249 9.84 14.08 -20.94
N LEU A 250 10.05 13.01 -20.18
CA LEU A 250 9.00 12.30 -19.46
C LEU A 250 9.32 12.37 -17.97
N LYS A 251 8.37 12.83 -17.18
CA LYS A 251 8.42 12.78 -15.72
C LYS A 251 7.22 12.01 -15.19
N SER A 252 7.49 10.99 -14.39
CA SER A 252 6.45 10.23 -13.68
C SER A 252 6.50 10.51 -12.19
N SER A 253 5.33 10.68 -11.59
CA SER A 253 5.10 10.79 -10.15
C SER A 253 3.74 10.15 -9.82
N PHE A 254 3.39 9.98 -8.56
CA PHE A 254 2.10 9.42 -8.15
C PHE A 254 1.34 10.38 -7.27
N LEU A 255 0.03 10.48 -7.49
CA LEU A 255 -0.88 11.26 -6.64
C LEU A 255 -1.38 10.42 -5.46
N ASN A 256 -1.51 9.11 -5.68
CA ASN A 256 -1.81 8.10 -4.68
C ASN A 256 -1.42 6.71 -5.24
N ASN A 257 -1.77 5.63 -4.54
CA ASN A 257 -1.44 4.27 -4.97
C ASN A 257 -2.26 3.75 -6.17
N LYS A 258 -3.22 4.51 -6.69
CA LYS A 258 -4.06 4.19 -7.86
C LYS A 258 -3.82 5.12 -9.06
N ILE A 259 -3.33 6.34 -8.84
CA ILE A 259 -3.22 7.36 -9.88
C ILE A 259 -1.77 7.82 -10.02
N MET A 260 -1.22 7.59 -11.21
CA MET A 260 0.08 8.10 -11.63
C MET A 260 -0.09 9.40 -12.42
N ASN A 261 0.73 10.41 -12.16
CA ASN A 261 0.81 11.63 -12.95
C ASN A 261 2.01 11.56 -13.90
N LEU A 262 1.76 11.71 -15.20
CA LEU A 262 2.75 11.74 -16.27
C LEU A 262 2.80 13.12 -16.91
N GLU A 263 3.96 13.76 -16.79
CA GLU A 263 4.27 14.98 -17.54
C GLU A 263 5.15 14.62 -18.73
N ILE A 264 4.69 14.96 -19.94
CA ILE A 264 5.43 14.73 -21.18
C ILE A 264 5.57 16.06 -21.91
N ALA A 265 6.80 16.41 -22.29
CA ALA A 265 7.11 17.65 -23.00
C ALA A 265 8.08 17.43 -24.17
N ASP A 266 8.00 18.28 -25.20
CA ASP A 266 9.01 18.34 -26.25
C ASP A 266 10.32 18.90 -25.68
N ALA A 267 11.37 18.07 -25.67
CA ALA A 267 12.69 18.46 -25.18
C ALA A 267 13.61 18.97 -26.30
N GLY A 268 13.10 19.10 -27.53
CA GLY A 268 13.88 19.48 -28.71
C GLY A 268 15.03 18.50 -29.00
N PHE A 269 15.81 18.78 -30.03
CA PHE A 269 16.97 18.00 -30.43
C PHE A 269 18.14 18.92 -30.80
N GLY A 270 18.57 19.70 -29.80
CA GLY A 270 19.58 20.74 -29.95
C GLY A 270 19.11 21.87 -30.88
N ASP A 271 20.06 22.58 -31.48
CA ASP A 271 19.79 23.75 -32.31
C ASP A 271 19.07 23.40 -33.62
N MET A 272 19.21 22.16 -34.09
CA MET A 272 18.54 21.68 -35.30
C MET A 272 17.02 21.65 -35.14
N TYR A 273 16.54 21.34 -33.93
CA TYR A 273 15.12 21.26 -33.61
C TYR A 273 14.90 21.80 -32.19
N PRO A 274 14.73 23.12 -32.02
CA PRO A 274 14.54 23.72 -30.71
C PRO A 274 13.35 23.10 -29.95
N ALA A 275 13.44 23.05 -28.62
CA ALA A 275 12.31 22.67 -27.79
C ALA A 275 11.14 23.62 -28.02
N THR A 276 9.93 23.09 -27.96
CA THR A 276 8.69 23.86 -28.06
C THR A 276 7.96 23.86 -26.72
N ASP A 277 6.94 24.70 -26.57
CA ASP A 277 6.09 24.72 -25.38
C ASP A 277 5.08 23.55 -25.35
N ALA A 278 5.16 22.62 -26.30
CA ALA A 278 4.29 21.45 -26.37
C ALA A 278 4.54 20.53 -25.18
N LYS A 279 3.55 20.49 -24.28
CA LYS A 279 3.54 19.63 -23.10
C LYS A 279 2.13 19.14 -22.80
N ARG A 280 2.04 17.98 -22.17
CA ARG A 280 0.79 17.43 -21.66
C ARG A 280 1.05 16.83 -20.28
N ASN A 281 0.15 17.10 -19.34
CA ASN A 281 0.09 16.41 -18.07
C ASN A 281 -1.10 15.45 -18.08
N ILE A 282 -0.89 14.20 -17.67
CA ILE A 282 -1.85 13.12 -17.82
C ILE A 282 -1.94 12.35 -16.51
N GLU A 283 -3.15 12.25 -15.96
CA GLU A 283 -3.45 11.33 -14.88
C GLU A 283 -3.78 9.96 -15.46
N VAL A 284 -3.05 8.95 -15.00
CA VAL A 284 -3.13 7.57 -15.46
C VAL A 284 -3.64 6.70 -14.32
N SER A 285 -4.83 6.12 -14.50
CA SER A 285 -5.38 5.13 -13.57
C SER A 285 -4.67 3.79 -13.72
N ILE A 286 -3.95 3.39 -12.67
CA ILE A 286 -3.19 2.14 -12.57
C ILE A 286 -4.16 0.96 -12.49
N TRP A 287 -5.08 1.02 -11.51
CA TRP A 287 -6.17 0.08 -11.29
C TRP A 287 -7.43 0.85 -10.92
N ASP A 288 -8.59 0.27 -11.24
CA ASP A 288 -9.90 0.81 -10.82
C ASP A 288 -10.06 0.73 -9.27
#